data_AF-A0A392V082-F1
#
_entry.id   AF-A0A392V082-F1
#
_cell.length_a   1.000
_cell.length_b   1.000
_cell.length_c   1.000
_cell.angle_alpha   90.00
_cell.angle_beta   90.00
_cell.angle_gamma   90.00
#
_symmetry.space_group_name_H-M   'P 1'
#
loop_
_entity.id
_entity.type
_entity.pdbx_description
1 polymer ?
#
loop_
_entity_poly.entity_id
_entity_poly.type
_entity_poly.pdbx_seq_one_letter_code
_entity_poly.pdbx_strand_id
1 'polypeptide(L)' 'MPIAFPTLLCGIILNQHPDICTAADVPCTREADLSLDYRLFEGPHAADIAGPSSKKSG' A
#
# COMPACT_ATOMS: atom_id res chain seq x y z
N MET A 1 11.71 -3.54 10.46
CA MET A 1 11.72 -4.44 9.28
C MET A 1 11.18 -3.64 8.12
N PRO A 2 11.91 -3.37 7.02
CA PRO A 2 11.29 -2.64 5.94
C PRO A 2 10.35 -3.61 5.22
N ILE A 3 9.05 -3.33 5.28
CA ILE A 3 8.07 -3.85 4.35
C ILE A 3 8.41 -3.22 2.99
N ALA A 4 9.48 -3.70 2.37
CA ALA A 4 9.94 -3.29 1.05
C ALA A 4 9.12 -3.96 -0.06
N PHE A 5 8.15 -4.80 0.31
CA PHE A 5 7.36 -5.59 -0.62
C PHE A 5 6.63 -4.72 -1.67
N PRO A 6 5.95 -3.62 -1.30
CA PRO A 6 5.30 -2.77 -2.30
C PRO A 6 6.33 -2.13 -3.24
N THR A 7 7.45 -1.63 -2.71
CA THR A 7 8.49 -0.98 -3.53
C THR A 7 9.17 -1.96 -4.48
N LEU A 8 9.49 -3.15 -4.01
CA LEU A 8 10.12 -4.21 -4.82
C LEU A 8 9.17 -4.69 -5.92
N LEU A 9 7.91 -4.95 -5.57
CA LEU A 9 6.89 -5.36 -6.54
C LEU A 9 6.65 -4.27 -7.60
N CYS A 10 6.56 -3.01 -7.17
CA CYS A 10 6.39 -1.89 -8.08
C CYS A 10 7.59 -1.78 -9.04
N GLY A 11 8.82 -1.93 -8.52
CA GLY A 11 10.02 -1.96 -9.36
C GLY A 11 10.02 -3.08 -10.40
N ILE A 12 9.55 -4.28 -10.03
CA ILE A 12 9.42 -5.41 -10.98
C ILE A 12 8.39 -5.09 -12.07
N ILE A 13 7.22 -4.56 -11.70
CA ILE A 13 6.14 -4.21 -12.64
C ILE A 13 6.62 -3.15 -13.64
N LEU A 14 7.27 -2.09 -13.15
CA LEU A 14 7.81 -1.02 -13.99
C LEU A 14 8.91 -1.51 -14.93
N ASN A 15 9.70 -2.51 -14.52
CA ASN A 15 10.72 -3.10 -15.39
C ASN A 15 10.10 -3.94 -16.52
N GLN A 16 9.04 -4.69 -16.21
CA GLN A 16 8.32 -5.52 -17.20
C GLN A 16 7.49 -4.69 -18.17
N HIS A 17 7.01 -3.52 -17.73
CA HIS A 17 6.13 -2.65 -18.50
C HIS A 17 6.63 -1.19 -18.44
N PRO A 18 7.70 -0.86 -19.18
CA PRO A 18 8.30 0.47 -19.14
C PRO A 18 7.34 1.57 -19.61
N ASP A 19 6.32 1.22 -20.38
CA ASP A 19 5.33 2.17 -20.91
C ASP A 19 4.27 2.59 -19.87
N ILE A 20 4.25 1.99 -18.67
CA ILE A 20 3.30 2.36 -17.59
C ILE A 20 3.66 3.71 -16.97
N CYS A 21 4.94 4.04 -16.86
CA CYS A 21 5.42 5.34 -16.38
C CYS A 21 6.20 6.00 -17.50
N THR A 22 5.58 6.98 -18.13
CA THR A 22 6.14 7.71 -19.27
C THR A 22 6.76 9.01 -18.81
N ALA A 23 7.52 9.67 -19.69
CA ALA A 23 8.03 11.02 -19.43
C ALA A 23 6.91 12.08 -19.31
N ALA A 24 5.67 11.74 -19.69
CA ALA A 24 4.50 12.60 -19.50
C ALA A 24 3.88 12.46 -18.11
N ASP A 25 4.21 11.39 -17.36
CA ASP A 25 3.77 11.20 -15.98
C ASP A 25 4.59 12.09 -15.06
N VAL A 26 4.09 13.31 -14.85
CA VAL A 26 4.71 14.28 -13.94
C VAL A 26 4.26 13.96 -12.51
N PRO A 27 5.18 13.93 -11.52
CA PRO A 27 4.81 13.86 -10.12
C PRO A 27 3.81 14.97 -9.78
N CYS A 28 2.56 14.57 -9.51
CA CYS A 28 1.52 15.50 -9.11
C CYS A 28 1.64 15.75 -7.60
N THR A 29 1.98 16.98 -7.24
CA THR A 29 1.93 17.39 -5.84
C THR A 29 0.47 17.39 -5.39
N ARG A 30 0.20 16.78 -4.24
CA ARG A 30 -1.15 16.83 -3.69
C ARG A 30 -1.44 18.27 -3.25
N GLU A 31 -2.54 18.85 -3.74
CA GLU A 31 -2.94 20.24 -3.47
C GLU A 31 -3.22 20.54 -1.97
N ALA A 32 -3.36 19.51 -1.14
CA ALA A 32 -3.60 19.63 0.28
C ALA A 32 -2.76 18.63 1.08
N ASP A 33 -2.68 18.82 2.40
CA ASP A 33 -2.09 17.85 3.33
C ASP A 33 -3.00 16.65 3.54
N LEU A 34 -2.43 15.44 3.49
CA LEU A 34 -3.19 14.21 3.72
C LEU A 34 -3.72 14.23 5.15
N SER A 35 -5.02 14.46 5.28
CA SER A 35 -5.73 14.38 6.56
C SER A 35 -6.47 13.06 6.63
N LEU A 36 -6.35 12.37 7.76
CA LEU A 36 -7.10 11.15 8.06
C LEU A 36 -8.32 11.55 8.88
N ASP A 37 -9.50 11.10 8.45
CA ASP A 37 -10.74 11.26 9.23
C ASP A 37 -10.63 10.45 10.52
N TYR A 38 -10.99 11.04 11.66
CA TYR A 38 -10.91 10.39 12.98
C TYR A 38 -11.71 9.09 13.05
N ARG A 39 -12.77 8.97 12.23
CA ARG A 39 -13.60 7.76 12.12
C ARG A 39 -12.82 6.54 11.62
N LEU A 40 -11.67 6.74 10.95
CA LEU A 40 -10.77 5.65 10.58
C LEU A 40 -10.14 4.95 11.80
N PHE A 41 -10.11 5.64 12.94
CA PHE A 41 -9.61 5.11 14.21
C PHE A 41 -10.73 4.67 15.14
N GLU A 42 -11.99 4.77 14.71
CA GLU A 42 -13.15 4.29 15.46
C GLU A 42 -13.49 2.85 15.09
N GLY A 43 -14.08 2.11 16.03
CA GLY A 43 -14.52 0.73 15.82
C GLY A 43 -13.44 -0.33 16.04
N PRO A 44 -13.76 -1.61 15.81
CA PRO A 44 -12.84 -2.71 16.01
C PRO A 44 -11.80 -2.72 14.89
N HIS A 45 -10.55 -2.46 15.24
CA HIS A 45 -9.42 -2.57 14.31
C HIS A 45 -8.88 -3.99 14.31
N ALA A 46 -8.39 -4.44 13.16
CA ALA A 46 -7.52 -5.59 13.13
C ALA A 46 -6.31 -5.30 14.01
N ALA A 47 -5.88 -6.28 14.82
CA ALA A 47 -4.64 -6.15 15.57
C ALA A 47 -3.50 -5.82 14.60
N ASP A 48 -2.59 -4.94 15.02
CA ASP A 48 -1.35 -4.73 14.27
C ASP A 48 -0.68 -6.09 14.09
N ILE A 49 -0.28 -6.40 12.85
CA ILE A 49 0.34 -7.68 12.48
C ILE A 49 -0.60 -8.89 12.71
N ALA A 50 -1.90 -8.75 12.47
CA ALA A 50 -2.83 -9.89 12.52
C ALA A 50 -2.32 -11.06 11.65
N GLY A 51 -2.05 -12.19 12.31
CA GLY A 51 -1.60 -13.41 11.64
C GLY A 51 -2.70 -13.98 10.72
N PRO A 52 -2.31 -14.76 9.69
CA PRO A 52 -3.28 -15.37 8.78
C PRO A 52 -4.23 -16.29 9.56
N SER A 53 -5.51 -16.28 9.16
CA SER A 53 -6.55 -17.14 9.75
C SER A 53 -6.18 -18.62 9.57
N SER A 54 -5.82 -19.29 10.66
CA SER A 54 -5.63 -20.74 10.67
C SER A 54 -6.99 -21.42 10.63
N LYS A 55 -7.26 -22.21 9.59
CA LYS A 55 -8.39 -23.15 9.62
C LYS A 55 -8.12 -24.19 10.71
N LYS A 56 -9.01 -24.31 11.70
CA LYS A 56 -9.04 -25.49 12.57
C LYS A 56 -9.34 -26.70 11.69
N SER A 57 -8.37 -27.58 11.53
CA SER A 57 -8.68 -28.96 11.12
C SER A 57 -9.40 -29.59 12.31
N GLY A 58 -10.68 -29.91 12.12
CA GLY A 58 -11.36 -30.93 12.92
C GLY A 58 -10.89 -32.32 12.51
#